data_AF-A0AA37HWW0-F1
#
_entry.id   AF-A0AA37HWW0-F1
#
_cell.length_a   1.000
_cell.length_b   1.000
_cell.length_c   1.000
_cell.angle_alpha   90.00
_cell.angle_beta   90.00
_cell.angle_gamma   90.00
#
_symmetry.space_group_name_H-M   'P 1'
#
loop_
_entity.id
_entity.type
_entity.pdbx_description
1 polymer ?
#
loop_
_entity_poly.entity_id
_entity_poly.type
_entity_poly.pdbx_seq_one_letter_code
_entity_poly.pdbx_strand_id
1 'polypeptide(L)'
;MLWTDLHVMNPALLVNAGNAWQNYLASDRKMVDKSWEIFDGMVDFALAEKPDMLLVAGDLTKDGEKQSHVYVATGLQKLVDAGIQVYVVPGNHDRGTNSNAVAYDGDVVTPVEVADDSFFEQTYATMGYQQATARDEHSLSYIVKPFQGLTLLCIDSRQGKLADGTLLWAYQQAVAARKAGEKVIAMMHHGLIEHFYKEDFFNSTALAEYHETIKDSLLSAGVHAVFTGHFHTSDIAKDYVDSEKNSIYDISTGSLISYPCDFREMVLSDDLSTLTIQTRMVTGLASESDFSNYAKGRFQSSVRKIFEAQNPLSASMKQLMASSLETIYNRLIEGATLQAEGNENLNERSEGVITDLTATLGAIKNLLGESAAMFPLFVYGEDMIASMLTDQSPYLTDRVNVTNDRELSIALDNTTTGITSIADTTTANSDDLWYTVQGVRVQQPTRAGVYVKNGKKMLVK
;
A
#
# COMPACT_ATOMS: atom_id res chain seq x y z
N MET A 1 7.15 11.87 7.89
CA MET A 1 6.34 11.89 6.65
C MET A 1 6.49 10.57 5.92
N LEU A 2 5.49 10.20 5.10
CA LEU A 2 5.49 9.03 4.23
C LEU A 2 5.01 9.44 2.83
N TRP A 3 5.82 9.12 1.83
CA TRP A 3 5.51 9.23 0.40
C TRP A 3 5.58 7.84 -0.24
N THR A 4 4.90 7.65 -1.36
CA THR A 4 5.00 6.45 -2.19
C THR A 4 4.59 6.81 -3.61
N ASP A 5 4.94 5.95 -4.57
CA ASP A 5 4.45 6.03 -5.94
C ASP A 5 4.68 7.42 -6.55
N LEU A 6 5.92 7.89 -6.39
CA LEU A 6 6.35 9.19 -6.90
C LEU A 6 6.33 9.19 -8.44
N HIS A 7 6.68 8.06 -9.04
CA HIS A 7 6.69 7.83 -10.50
C HIS A 7 7.39 8.96 -11.26
N VAL A 8 8.49 9.47 -10.69
CA VAL A 8 9.20 10.63 -11.25
C VAL A 8 9.83 10.24 -12.58
N MET A 9 9.52 11.02 -13.60
CA MET A 9 10.26 11.00 -14.86
C MET A 9 11.18 12.22 -14.89
N ASN A 10 12.48 12.01 -15.08
CA ASN A 10 13.41 13.13 -15.26
C ASN A 10 12.93 14.01 -16.45
N PRO A 11 12.76 15.32 -16.28
CA PRO A 11 12.23 16.20 -17.34
C PRO A 11 13.11 16.18 -18.61
N ALA A 12 14.40 15.86 -18.51
CA ALA A 12 15.29 15.71 -19.66
C ALA A 12 14.93 14.52 -20.57
N LEU A 13 14.13 13.56 -20.10
CA LEU A 13 13.63 12.44 -20.90
C LEU A 13 12.46 12.86 -21.80
N LEU A 14 11.89 14.06 -21.63
CA LEU A 14 10.98 14.68 -22.58
C LEU A 14 11.74 15.72 -23.41
N VAL A 15 12.36 15.29 -24.50
CA VAL A 15 13.17 16.15 -25.38
C VAL A 15 12.28 17.10 -26.16
N ASN A 16 11.24 16.57 -26.80
CA ASN A 16 10.19 17.33 -27.46
C ASN A 16 8.84 16.65 -27.21
N ALA A 17 7.82 17.44 -26.85
CA ALA A 17 6.46 16.92 -26.78
C ALA A 17 5.92 16.64 -28.20
N GLY A 18 5.34 15.46 -28.39
CA GLY A 18 4.67 15.06 -29.65
C GLY A 18 3.77 13.87 -29.43
N ASN A 19 3.39 13.16 -30.50
CA ASN A 19 2.36 12.12 -30.42
C ASN A 19 2.78 10.97 -29.50
N ALA A 20 4.07 10.64 -29.44
CA ALA A 20 4.56 9.58 -28.55
C ALA A 20 4.25 9.88 -27.07
N TRP A 21 4.51 11.12 -26.64
CA TRP A 21 4.21 11.56 -25.28
C TRP A 21 2.72 11.65 -25.00
N GLN A 22 1.94 12.22 -25.93
CA GLN A 22 0.49 12.34 -25.78
C GLN A 22 -0.21 10.97 -25.74
N ASN A 23 0.26 10.00 -26.53
CA ASN A 23 -0.24 8.63 -26.51
C ASN A 23 0.03 7.96 -25.15
N TYR A 24 1.22 8.17 -24.58
CA TYR A 24 1.54 7.68 -23.25
C TYR A 24 0.59 8.26 -22.19
N LEU A 25 0.45 9.60 -22.12
CA LEU A 25 -0.44 10.26 -21.16
C LEU A 25 -1.92 9.92 -21.35
N ALA A 26 -2.33 9.53 -22.56
CA ALA A 26 -3.69 9.07 -22.83
C ALA A 26 -3.92 7.62 -22.36
N SER A 27 -2.87 6.80 -22.30
CA SER A 27 -2.92 5.41 -21.83
C SER A 27 -2.70 5.25 -20.33
N ASP A 28 -2.03 6.21 -19.69
CA ASP A 28 -1.68 6.16 -18.28
C ASP A 28 -2.62 7.03 -17.43
N ARG A 29 -2.98 6.53 -16.25
CA ARG A 29 -3.81 7.22 -15.28
C ARG A 29 -3.02 8.26 -14.47
N LYS A 30 -1.72 8.05 -14.33
CA LYS A 30 -0.81 8.85 -13.50
C LYS A 30 -0.54 10.20 -14.18
N MET A 31 -0.35 11.26 -13.39
CA MET A 31 0.03 12.59 -13.89
C MET A 31 1.55 12.70 -14.04
N VAL A 32 2.14 11.82 -14.86
CA VAL A 32 3.61 11.77 -15.03
C VAL A 32 4.16 13.06 -15.65
N ASP A 33 3.35 13.76 -16.45
CA ASP A 33 3.63 15.10 -16.97
C ASP A 33 3.74 16.18 -15.89
N LYS A 34 3.34 15.88 -14.65
CA LYS A 34 3.48 16.75 -13.48
C LYS A 34 4.43 16.17 -12.43
N SER A 35 4.97 14.97 -12.64
CA SER A 35 5.68 14.21 -11.61
C SER A 35 6.90 14.93 -11.03
N TRP A 36 7.75 15.52 -11.87
CA TRP A 36 8.96 16.22 -11.40
C TRP A 36 8.62 17.51 -10.62
N GLU A 37 7.60 18.26 -11.05
CA GLU A 37 7.21 19.51 -10.40
C GLU A 37 6.54 19.24 -9.04
N ILE A 38 5.68 18.21 -8.98
CA ILE A 38 5.10 17.74 -7.72
C ILE A 38 6.20 17.26 -6.78
N PHE A 39 7.16 16.46 -7.28
CA PHE A 39 8.28 15.97 -6.47
C PHE A 39 9.15 17.11 -5.94
N ASP A 40 9.56 18.06 -6.78
CA ASP A 40 10.36 19.21 -6.35
C ASP A 40 9.61 20.06 -5.31
N GLY A 41 8.31 20.32 -5.53
CA GLY A 41 7.46 21.01 -4.57
C GLY A 41 7.34 20.27 -3.23
N MET A 42 7.26 18.95 -3.25
CA MET A 42 7.22 18.12 -2.04
C MET A 42 8.57 18.07 -1.30
N VAL A 43 9.69 18.12 -2.03
CA VAL A 43 11.03 18.30 -1.43
C VAL A 43 11.12 19.66 -0.74
N ASP A 44 10.68 20.75 -1.39
CA ASP A 44 10.67 22.08 -0.78
C ASP A 44 9.74 22.16 0.43
N PHE A 45 8.57 21.52 0.35
CA PHE A 45 7.64 21.38 1.47
C PHE A 45 8.29 20.65 2.66
N ALA A 46 8.95 19.51 2.44
CA ALA A 46 9.63 18.77 3.50
C ALA A 46 10.81 19.56 4.11
N LEU A 47 11.55 20.35 3.33
CA LEU A 47 12.59 21.24 3.85
C LEU A 47 12.01 22.34 4.77
N ALA A 48 10.80 22.81 4.49
CA ALA A 48 10.11 23.80 5.30
C ALA A 48 9.54 23.19 6.59
N GLU A 49 8.85 22.05 6.48
CA GLU A 49 8.21 21.35 7.61
C GLU A 49 9.22 20.66 8.54
N LYS A 50 10.38 20.24 8.02
CA LYS A 50 11.47 19.59 8.75
C LYS A 50 11.04 18.38 9.58
N PRO A 51 10.42 17.36 8.96
CA PRO A 51 10.11 16.12 9.67
C PRO A 51 11.40 15.43 10.16
N ASP A 52 11.34 14.70 11.28
CA ASP A 52 12.50 13.94 11.75
C ASP A 52 12.90 12.82 10.78
N MET A 53 11.92 12.30 10.04
CA MET A 53 12.07 11.19 9.10
C MET A 53 11.09 11.28 7.92
N LEU A 54 11.57 10.92 6.73
CA LEU A 54 10.79 10.66 5.53
C LEU A 54 10.94 9.18 5.11
N LEU A 55 9.81 8.49 4.96
CA LEU A 55 9.73 7.17 4.35
C LEU A 55 9.29 7.30 2.89
N VAL A 56 9.90 6.53 1.98
CA VAL A 56 9.46 6.40 0.57
C VAL A 56 9.22 4.92 0.26
N ALA A 57 7.94 4.53 0.18
CA ALA A 57 7.52 3.12 0.08
C ALA A 57 7.43 2.60 -1.36
N GLY A 58 8.44 2.89 -2.19
CA GLY A 58 8.55 2.36 -3.55
C GLY A 58 7.98 3.23 -4.66
N ASP A 59 8.20 2.75 -5.88
CA ASP A 59 7.88 3.40 -7.15
C ASP A 59 8.37 4.85 -7.20
N LEU A 60 9.68 5.00 -6.93
CA LEU A 60 10.36 6.30 -6.95
C LEU A 60 10.39 6.91 -8.35
N THR A 61 10.51 6.06 -9.37
CA THR A 61 10.65 6.47 -10.77
C THR A 61 9.53 5.93 -11.65
N LYS A 62 9.31 6.56 -12.81
CA LYS A 62 8.27 6.16 -13.76
C LYS A 62 8.45 4.72 -14.25
N ASP A 63 9.63 4.37 -14.77
CA ASP A 63 9.93 3.04 -15.31
C ASP A 63 11.39 2.61 -15.07
N GLY A 64 12.02 3.10 -13.99
CA GLY A 64 13.34 2.63 -13.56
C GLY A 64 14.49 3.21 -14.37
N GLU A 65 14.29 4.37 -15.01
CA GLU A 65 15.36 5.05 -15.74
C GLU A 65 16.45 5.51 -14.77
N LYS A 66 17.73 5.21 -15.06
CA LYS A 66 18.83 5.70 -14.22
C LYS A 66 18.82 7.22 -14.06
N GLN A 67 18.43 7.94 -15.11
CA GLN A 67 18.32 9.41 -15.10
C GLN A 67 17.22 9.90 -14.14
N SER A 68 16.11 9.19 -14.06
CA SER A 68 15.02 9.46 -13.10
C SER A 68 15.47 9.14 -11.67
N HIS A 69 16.16 8.03 -11.45
CA HIS A 69 16.70 7.69 -10.12
C HIS A 69 17.69 8.75 -9.61
N VAL A 70 18.62 9.20 -10.47
CA VAL A 70 19.55 10.27 -10.10
C VAL A 70 18.81 11.58 -9.78
N TYR A 71 17.75 11.90 -10.53
CA TYR A 71 16.92 13.08 -10.25
C TYR A 71 16.27 13.00 -8.86
N VAL A 72 15.62 11.87 -8.56
CA VAL A 72 14.97 11.63 -7.27
C VAL A 72 15.98 11.63 -6.13
N ALA A 73 17.08 10.90 -6.27
CA ALA A 73 18.13 10.85 -5.26
C ALA A 73 18.73 12.24 -4.99
N THR A 74 18.91 13.07 -6.02
CA THR A 74 19.37 14.45 -5.85
C THR A 74 18.39 15.29 -5.04
N GLY A 75 17.08 15.16 -5.29
CA GLY A 75 16.05 15.84 -4.51
C GLY A 75 16.02 15.37 -3.05
N LEU A 76 16.02 14.06 -2.82
CA LEU A 76 16.04 13.47 -1.48
C LEU A 76 17.34 13.78 -0.72
N GLN A 77 18.47 13.92 -1.43
CA GLN A 77 19.75 14.28 -0.80
C GLN A 77 19.69 15.67 -0.17
N LYS A 78 18.91 16.61 -0.73
CA LYS A 78 18.69 17.92 -0.08
C LYS A 78 18.08 17.77 1.31
N LEU A 79 17.17 16.81 1.49
CA LEU A 79 16.54 16.51 2.79
C LEU A 79 17.56 15.91 3.75
N VAL A 80 18.36 14.95 3.29
CA VAL A 80 19.45 14.35 4.08
C VAL A 80 20.46 15.42 4.51
N ASP A 81 20.87 16.31 3.62
CA ASP A 81 21.80 17.41 3.91
C ASP A 81 21.21 18.42 4.91
N ALA A 82 19.88 18.54 4.96
CA ALA A 82 19.16 19.34 5.96
C ALA A 82 18.98 18.63 7.31
N GLY A 83 19.47 17.39 7.45
CA GLY A 83 19.40 16.59 8.68
C GLY A 83 18.14 15.73 8.83
N ILE A 84 17.30 15.66 7.80
CA ILE A 84 16.12 14.80 7.78
C ILE A 84 16.56 13.37 7.46
N GLN A 85 16.16 12.38 8.28
CA GLN A 85 16.44 10.98 7.97
C GLN A 85 15.55 10.52 6.82
N VAL A 86 16.11 9.94 5.76
CA VAL A 86 15.34 9.45 4.60
C VAL A 86 15.56 7.95 4.46
N TYR A 87 14.48 7.19 4.26
CA TYR A 87 14.54 5.74 4.04
C TYR A 87 13.68 5.36 2.84
N VAL A 88 14.26 4.58 1.92
CA VAL A 88 13.57 4.13 0.71
C VAL A 88 13.53 2.61 0.60
N VAL A 89 12.48 2.06 -0.01
CA VAL A 89 12.45 0.72 -0.61
C VAL A 89 12.09 0.84 -2.10
N PRO A 90 12.48 -0.11 -2.96
CA PRO A 90 12.05 -0.12 -4.36
C PRO A 90 10.59 -0.57 -4.50
N GLY A 91 9.90 -0.04 -5.52
CA GLY A 91 8.66 -0.59 -6.05
C GLY A 91 8.87 -1.34 -7.37
N ASN A 92 7.78 -1.84 -7.97
CA ASN A 92 7.85 -2.64 -9.18
C ASN A 92 8.28 -1.85 -10.43
N HIS A 93 8.19 -0.52 -10.41
CA HIS A 93 8.67 0.34 -11.50
C HIS A 93 10.14 0.76 -11.34
N ASP A 94 10.75 0.59 -10.17
CA ASP A 94 12.12 1.05 -9.91
C ASP A 94 13.21 0.14 -10.48
N ARG A 95 12.82 -0.99 -11.07
CA ARG A 95 13.67 -1.76 -11.95
C ARG A 95 13.08 -1.70 -13.34
N GLY A 96 13.80 -1.12 -14.28
CA GLY A 96 13.41 -1.08 -15.69
C GLY A 96 13.55 -2.43 -16.40
N THR A 97 13.17 -3.52 -15.74
CA THR A 97 13.07 -4.87 -16.33
C THR A 97 11.93 -4.95 -17.35
N ASN A 98 11.00 -4.00 -17.32
CA ASN A 98 9.98 -3.79 -18.35
C ASN A 98 10.47 -2.70 -19.30
N SER A 99 10.41 -2.94 -20.61
CA SER A 99 11.01 -2.16 -21.71
C SER A 99 10.49 -0.72 -21.91
N ASN A 100 9.87 -0.11 -20.90
CA ASN A 100 9.12 1.14 -20.98
C ASN A 100 9.94 2.38 -20.56
N ALA A 101 11.15 2.17 -20.04
CA ALA A 101 12.14 3.22 -19.79
C ALA A 101 12.59 3.84 -21.13
N VAL A 102 11.98 4.96 -21.49
CA VAL A 102 12.23 5.63 -22.78
C VAL A 102 12.33 7.14 -22.61
N ALA A 103 13.07 7.77 -23.52
CA ALA A 103 12.97 9.20 -23.80
C ALA A 103 11.97 9.44 -24.94
N TYR A 104 11.26 10.56 -24.87
CA TYR A 104 10.28 11.01 -25.85
C TYR A 104 10.81 12.20 -26.63
N ASP A 105 10.88 12.06 -27.96
CA ASP A 105 11.29 13.12 -28.88
C ASP A 105 10.29 13.22 -30.04
N GLY A 106 9.28 14.06 -29.85
CA GLY A 106 8.17 14.22 -30.79
C GLY A 106 7.35 12.93 -30.92
N ASP A 107 7.52 12.25 -32.05
CA ASP A 107 6.82 10.99 -32.37
C ASP A 107 7.69 9.75 -32.12
N VAL A 108 8.94 9.94 -31.67
CA VAL A 108 9.91 8.87 -31.45
C VAL A 108 10.04 8.57 -29.96
N VAL A 109 10.04 7.27 -29.62
CA VAL A 109 10.46 6.76 -28.31
C VAL A 109 11.82 6.10 -28.45
N THR A 110 12.76 6.42 -27.56
CA THR A 110 14.11 5.83 -27.56
C THR A 110 14.38 5.19 -26.19
N PRO A 111 14.70 3.88 -26.12
CA PRO A 111 15.07 3.24 -24.86
C PRO A 111 16.23 3.96 -24.16
N VAL A 112 16.17 4.04 -22.84
CA VAL A 112 17.24 4.60 -22.00
C VAL A 112 17.76 3.57 -21.01
N GLU A 113 18.91 3.87 -20.38
CA GLU A 113 19.48 2.97 -19.38
C GLU A 113 18.59 2.82 -18.15
N VAL A 114 18.48 1.57 -17.69
CA VAL A 114 17.66 1.18 -16.55
C VAL A 114 18.51 0.80 -15.33
N ALA A 115 17.96 0.98 -14.14
CA ALA A 115 18.61 0.59 -12.89
C ALA A 115 18.64 -0.93 -12.68
N ASP A 116 19.74 -1.41 -12.11
CA ASP A 116 19.84 -2.71 -11.45
C ASP A 116 19.96 -2.52 -9.93
N ASP A 117 20.04 -3.62 -9.18
CA ASP A 117 20.05 -3.60 -7.72
C ASP A 117 21.28 -2.87 -7.16
N SER A 118 22.43 -3.04 -7.81
CA SER A 118 23.66 -2.40 -7.38
C SER A 118 23.61 -0.90 -7.61
N PHE A 119 23.08 -0.48 -8.77
CA PHE A 119 22.86 0.91 -9.08
C PHE A 119 21.85 1.55 -8.11
N PHE A 120 20.72 0.89 -7.84
CA PHE A 120 19.72 1.39 -6.90
C PHE A 120 20.32 1.58 -5.50
N GLU A 121 20.96 0.54 -4.96
CA GLU A 121 21.58 0.60 -3.63
C GLU A 121 22.64 1.70 -3.52
N GLN A 122 23.50 1.84 -4.53
CA GLN A 122 24.53 2.89 -4.55
C GLN A 122 23.92 4.29 -4.67
N THR A 123 22.88 4.45 -5.49
CA THR A 123 22.22 5.74 -5.73
C THR A 123 21.51 6.25 -4.49
N TYR A 124 20.90 5.34 -3.72
CA TYR A 124 20.18 5.67 -2.49
C TYR A 124 20.96 5.32 -1.22
N ALA A 125 22.30 5.21 -1.30
CA ALA A 125 23.12 4.73 -0.19
C ALA A 125 22.88 5.50 1.12
N THR A 126 22.79 6.83 1.05
CA THR A 126 22.54 7.71 2.20
C THR A 126 21.09 7.71 2.69
N MET A 127 20.17 7.10 1.94
CA MET A 127 18.74 6.99 2.26
C MET A 127 18.36 5.61 2.81
N GLY A 128 19.17 5.11 3.75
CA GLY A 128 18.91 3.92 4.54
C GLY A 128 19.96 2.82 4.42
N TYR A 129 20.45 2.56 3.22
CA TYR A 129 21.34 1.42 2.97
C TYR A 129 22.69 1.51 3.68
N GLN A 130 23.27 2.71 3.81
CA GLN A 130 24.53 2.95 4.52
C GLN A 130 24.35 2.88 6.04
N GLN A 131 23.17 3.24 6.55
CA GLN A 131 22.84 3.23 7.98
C GLN A 131 22.27 1.88 8.43
N ALA A 132 22.10 0.93 7.52
CA ALA A 132 21.48 -0.35 7.79
C ALA A 132 22.27 -1.15 8.84
N THR A 133 21.58 -1.62 9.88
CA THR A 133 22.15 -2.49 10.91
C THR A 133 22.10 -3.97 10.54
N ALA A 134 21.26 -4.32 9.55
CA ALA A 134 21.18 -5.65 8.96
C ALA A 134 20.69 -5.55 7.51
N ARG A 135 21.12 -6.47 6.66
CA ARG A 135 20.72 -6.60 5.26
C ARG A 135 20.23 -8.02 5.00
N ASP A 136 19.22 -8.14 4.15
CA ASP A 136 18.85 -9.44 3.55
C ASP A 136 19.81 -9.77 2.40
N GLU A 137 20.13 -11.04 2.22
CA GLU A 137 21.04 -11.49 1.15
C GLU A 137 20.31 -11.74 -0.18
N HIS A 138 18.97 -11.79 -0.16
CA HIS A 138 18.14 -12.17 -1.31
C HIS A 138 17.38 -11.01 -1.95
N SER A 139 17.44 -9.82 -1.35
CA SER A 139 16.64 -8.65 -1.76
C SER A 139 17.32 -7.34 -1.35
N LEU A 140 16.71 -6.21 -1.73
CA LEU A 140 17.11 -4.89 -1.22
C LEU A 140 16.50 -4.57 0.16
N SER A 141 16.07 -5.58 0.92
CA SER A 141 15.54 -5.39 2.28
C SER A 141 16.64 -5.07 3.29
N TYR A 142 16.31 -4.27 4.30
CA TYR A 142 17.25 -3.84 5.34
C TYR A 142 16.56 -3.41 6.64
N ILE A 143 17.33 -3.35 7.72
CA ILE A 143 16.90 -2.82 9.01
C ILE A 143 17.65 -1.52 9.30
N VAL A 144 16.94 -0.50 9.78
CA VAL A 144 17.53 0.69 10.39
C VAL A 144 16.90 0.95 11.76
N LYS A 145 17.62 1.74 12.58
CA LYS A 145 17.16 2.17 13.90
C LYS A 145 17.15 3.70 13.97
N PRO A 146 16.08 4.35 13.46
CA PRO A 146 16.04 5.81 13.33
C PRO A 146 16.11 6.54 14.67
N PHE A 147 15.54 5.92 15.72
CA PHE A 147 15.53 6.42 17.09
C PHE A 147 15.82 5.29 18.07
N GLN A 148 16.28 5.64 19.27
CA GLN A 148 16.46 4.66 20.33
C GLN A 148 15.12 3.98 20.65
N GLY A 149 15.11 2.65 20.65
CA GLY A 149 13.89 1.89 20.93
C GLY A 149 12.99 1.65 19.72
N LEU A 150 13.33 2.16 18.54
CA LEU A 150 12.60 1.91 17.29
C LEU A 150 13.45 1.13 16.29
N THR A 151 12.90 0.05 15.76
CA THR A 151 13.38 -0.65 14.57
C THR A 151 12.40 -0.42 13.42
N LEU A 152 12.93 0.04 12.28
CA LEU A 152 12.20 0.11 11.02
C LEU A 152 12.65 -1.06 10.13
N LEU A 153 11.70 -1.90 9.75
CA LEU A 153 11.86 -3.03 8.85
C LEU A 153 11.50 -2.62 7.42
N CYS A 154 12.52 -2.43 6.58
CA CYS A 154 12.36 -2.03 5.18
C CYS A 154 12.37 -3.27 4.29
N ILE A 155 11.24 -3.63 3.69
CA ILE A 155 11.06 -4.87 2.92
C ILE A 155 10.98 -4.55 1.43
N ASP A 156 11.88 -5.12 0.64
CA ASP A 156 11.83 -5.12 -0.81
C ASP A 156 10.80 -6.15 -1.29
N SER A 157 9.62 -5.65 -1.71
CA SER A 157 8.55 -6.46 -2.29
C SER A 157 8.37 -6.25 -3.79
N ARG A 158 9.29 -5.56 -4.47
CA ARG A 158 9.13 -5.07 -5.86
C ARG A 158 8.72 -6.10 -6.90
N GLN A 159 8.94 -7.39 -6.65
CA GLN A 159 8.55 -8.47 -7.57
C GLN A 159 7.08 -8.90 -7.38
N GLY A 160 6.30 -8.16 -6.58
CA GLY A 160 4.96 -8.53 -6.16
C GLY A 160 4.95 -9.70 -5.19
N LYS A 161 6.10 -10.07 -4.60
CA LYS A 161 6.25 -11.21 -3.69
C LYS A 161 7.53 -11.10 -2.87
N LEU A 162 7.64 -11.92 -1.82
CA LEU A 162 8.86 -12.10 -1.05
C LEU A 162 9.45 -13.49 -1.28
N ALA A 163 10.77 -13.59 -1.35
CA ALA A 163 11.43 -14.89 -1.27
C ALA A 163 11.27 -15.47 0.15
N ASP A 164 11.16 -16.79 0.29
CA ASP A 164 11.03 -17.46 1.59
C ASP A 164 12.14 -17.04 2.57
N GLY A 165 13.37 -16.89 2.06
CA GLY A 165 14.52 -16.42 2.84
C GLY A 165 14.33 -14.98 3.36
N THR A 166 13.80 -14.09 2.53
CA THR A 166 13.51 -12.70 2.91
C THR A 166 12.41 -12.61 3.96
N LEU A 167 11.33 -13.40 3.82
CA LEU A 167 10.25 -13.43 4.82
C LEU A 167 10.76 -13.99 6.17
N LEU A 168 11.54 -15.08 6.14
CA LEU A 168 12.15 -15.64 7.33
C LEU A 168 13.12 -14.65 7.99
N TRP A 169 13.95 -13.98 7.20
CA TRP A 169 14.86 -12.94 7.67
C TRP A 169 14.10 -11.79 8.34
N ALA A 170 13.06 -11.27 7.69
CA ALA A 170 12.23 -10.18 8.21
C ALA A 170 11.58 -10.56 9.56
N TYR A 171 11.02 -11.78 9.63
CA TYR A 171 10.47 -12.36 10.87
C TYR A 171 11.53 -12.39 11.99
N GLN A 172 12.73 -12.90 11.71
CA GLN A 172 13.80 -13.02 12.70
C GLN A 172 14.28 -11.66 13.21
N GLN A 173 14.41 -10.67 12.32
CA GLN A 173 14.79 -9.31 12.69
C GLN A 173 13.75 -8.65 13.60
N ALA A 174 12.47 -8.75 13.26
CA ALA A 174 11.38 -8.20 14.07
C ALA A 174 11.31 -8.87 15.46
N VAL A 175 11.42 -10.20 15.52
CA VAL A 175 11.48 -10.94 16.81
C VAL A 175 12.70 -10.52 17.64
N ALA A 176 13.86 -10.33 17.02
CA ALA A 176 15.07 -9.92 17.73
C ALA A 176 14.96 -8.49 18.29
N ALA A 177 14.45 -7.54 17.49
CA ALA A 177 14.19 -6.17 17.93
C ALA A 177 13.23 -6.13 19.12
N ARG A 178 12.12 -6.88 19.03
CA ARG A 178 11.17 -7.00 20.15
C ARG A 178 11.78 -7.60 21.42
N LYS A 179 12.62 -8.63 21.29
CA LYS A 179 13.35 -9.20 22.45
C LYS A 179 14.30 -8.20 23.09
N ALA A 180 14.82 -7.25 22.32
CA ALA A 180 15.62 -6.13 22.80
C ALA A 180 14.78 -4.99 23.43
N GLY A 181 13.45 -5.13 23.46
CA GLY A 181 12.53 -4.13 24.00
C GLY A 181 12.19 -3.01 23.00
N GLU A 182 12.52 -3.18 21.72
CA GLU A 182 12.27 -2.19 20.67
C GLU A 182 10.88 -2.37 20.05
N LYS A 183 10.30 -1.26 19.59
CA LYS A 183 9.11 -1.23 18.73
C LYS A 183 9.50 -1.52 17.30
N VAL A 184 8.63 -2.21 16.57
CA VAL A 184 8.86 -2.55 15.16
C VAL A 184 7.71 -2.03 14.31
N ILE A 185 8.07 -1.20 13.33
CA ILE A 185 7.21 -0.76 12.22
C ILE A 185 7.86 -1.25 10.92
N ALA A 186 7.06 -1.47 9.89
CA ALA A 186 7.56 -1.93 8.61
C ALA A 186 7.15 -0.99 7.46
N MET A 187 7.92 -0.98 6.39
CA MET A 187 7.51 -0.44 5.10
C MET A 187 7.81 -1.42 3.98
N MET A 188 6.91 -1.51 3.01
CA MET A 188 7.04 -2.30 1.79
C MET A 188 6.21 -1.67 0.68
N HIS A 189 6.42 -2.04 -0.58
CA HIS A 189 5.67 -1.40 -1.68
C HIS A 189 4.25 -1.95 -1.85
N HIS A 190 4.10 -3.25 -2.06
CA HIS A 190 2.81 -3.91 -2.28
C HIS A 190 2.01 -4.09 -0.99
N GLY A 191 0.67 -4.08 -1.11
CA GLY A 191 -0.25 -4.31 0.01
C GLY A 191 -0.22 -5.74 0.57
N LEU A 192 -0.77 -5.88 1.77
CA LEU A 192 -0.91 -7.10 2.56
C LEU A 192 -2.37 -7.49 2.85
N ILE A 193 -3.28 -6.52 2.89
CA ILE A 193 -4.69 -6.72 3.23
C ILE A 193 -5.55 -6.12 2.11
N GLU A 194 -6.64 -6.79 1.72
CA GLU A 194 -7.60 -6.18 0.80
C GLU A 194 -8.25 -4.94 1.45
N HIS A 195 -8.14 -3.80 0.80
CA HIS A 195 -8.73 -2.53 1.24
C HIS A 195 -10.22 -2.40 0.87
N PHE A 196 -10.71 -3.29 0.01
CA PHE A 196 -12.12 -3.42 -0.29
C PHE A 196 -12.43 -4.84 -0.78
N TYR A 197 -13.72 -5.20 -0.82
CA TYR A 197 -14.14 -6.53 -1.23
C TYR A 197 -13.62 -6.90 -2.61
N LYS A 198 -12.85 -7.99 -2.67
CA LYS A 198 -12.31 -8.56 -3.91
C LYS A 198 -11.35 -7.63 -4.65
N GLU A 199 -10.55 -6.88 -3.92
CA GLU A 199 -9.44 -6.09 -4.48
C GLU A 199 -8.45 -6.96 -5.27
N ASP A 200 -8.05 -8.13 -4.75
CA ASP A 200 -7.20 -9.12 -5.45
C ASP A 200 -7.84 -9.53 -6.78
N PHE A 201 -9.16 -9.75 -6.77
CA PHE A 201 -9.87 -10.22 -7.96
C PHE A 201 -10.06 -9.09 -8.97
N PHE A 202 -10.21 -7.84 -8.51
CA PHE A 202 -10.26 -6.66 -9.37
C PHE A 202 -8.89 -6.37 -10.00
N ASN A 203 -7.82 -6.52 -9.22
CA ASN A 203 -6.45 -6.36 -9.64
C ASN A 203 -5.53 -7.35 -8.93
N SER A 204 -5.16 -8.43 -9.62
CA SER A 204 -4.38 -9.53 -9.06
C SER A 204 -2.94 -9.18 -8.70
N THR A 205 -2.49 -7.94 -8.96
CA THR A 205 -1.18 -7.45 -8.52
C THR A 205 -1.27 -6.45 -7.38
N ALA A 206 -2.48 -6.08 -6.92
CA ALA A 206 -2.68 -5.08 -5.88
C ALA A 206 -1.96 -5.43 -4.56
N LEU A 207 -1.98 -6.73 -4.22
CA LEU A 207 -1.35 -7.27 -3.02
C LEU A 207 -0.14 -8.14 -3.38
N ALA A 208 0.76 -8.33 -2.41
CA ALA A 208 1.84 -9.28 -2.54
C ALA A 208 1.32 -10.73 -2.70
N GLU A 209 1.97 -11.53 -3.52
CA GLU A 209 1.73 -12.97 -3.59
C GLU A 209 1.91 -13.60 -2.20
N TYR A 210 0.95 -14.41 -1.78
CA TYR A 210 0.88 -14.95 -0.42
C TYR A 210 0.80 -13.89 0.69
N HIS A 211 0.19 -12.72 0.41
CA HIS A 211 0.01 -11.63 1.37
C HIS A 211 -0.51 -12.08 2.74
N GLU A 212 -1.48 -13.00 2.80
CA GLU A 212 -1.98 -13.60 4.05
C GLU A 212 -0.85 -14.23 4.90
N THR A 213 0.04 -15.00 4.27
CA THR A 213 1.17 -15.63 4.97
C THR A 213 2.21 -14.60 5.43
N ILE A 214 2.44 -13.56 4.63
CA ILE A 214 3.36 -12.46 4.96
C ILE A 214 2.80 -11.69 6.16
N LYS A 215 1.53 -11.26 6.09
CA LYS A 215 0.78 -10.59 7.15
C LYS A 215 0.84 -11.39 8.46
N ASP A 216 0.49 -12.67 8.42
CA ASP A 216 0.47 -13.52 9.61
C ASP A 216 1.86 -13.67 10.24
N SER A 217 2.89 -13.77 9.40
CA SER A 217 4.29 -13.85 9.83
C SER A 217 4.74 -12.54 10.49
N LEU A 218 4.45 -11.39 9.88
CA LEU A 218 4.80 -10.07 10.41
C LEU A 218 4.06 -9.79 11.73
N LEU A 219 2.76 -10.05 11.80
CA LEU A 219 1.98 -9.87 13.03
C LEU A 219 2.44 -10.82 14.14
N SER A 220 2.77 -12.07 13.81
CA SER A 220 3.34 -13.03 14.76
C SER A 220 4.74 -12.62 15.25
N ALA A 221 5.51 -11.92 14.42
CA ALA A 221 6.77 -11.29 14.81
C ALA A 221 6.58 -9.98 15.58
N GLY A 222 5.33 -9.52 15.72
CA GLY A 222 4.95 -8.34 16.49
C GLY A 222 5.03 -7.01 15.74
N VAL A 223 4.92 -7.05 14.43
CA VAL A 223 4.73 -5.86 13.59
C VAL A 223 3.25 -5.50 13.57
N HIS A 224 2.93 -4.27 13.95
CA HIS A 224 1.55 -3.80 14.07
C HIS A 224 1.15 -2.76 13.02
N ALA A 225 2.12 -2.16 12.34
CA ALA A 225 1.89 -1.16 11.29
C ALA A 225 2.86 -1.42 10.14
N VAL A 226 2.32 -1.52 8.93
CA VAL A 226 3.05 -1.66 7.68
C VAL A 226 2.64 -0.53 6.75
N PHE A 227 3.60 0.27 6.30
CA PHE A 227 3.37 1.34 5.33
C PHE A 227 3.53 0.80 3.91
N THR A 228 2.50 0.97 3.09
CA THR A 228 2.41 0.44 1.73
C THR A 228 1.97 1.51 0.72
N GLY A 229 2.00 1.14 -0.56
CA GLY A 229 1.57 1.97 -1.68
C GLY A 229 1.02 1.10 -2.81
N HIS A 230 1.57 1.23 -4.02
CA HIS A 230 1.31 0.40 -5.22
C HIS A 230 -0.09 0.56 -5.84
N PHE A 231 -1.15 0.58 -5.04
CA PHE A 231 -2.51 0.76 -5.53
C PHE A 231 -2.82 2.22 -5.93
N HIS A 232 -2.07 3.18 -5.35
CA HIS A 232 -2.19 4.63 -5.51
C HIS A 232 -3.47 5.26 -4.91
N THR A 233 -4.18 4.56 -4.03
CA THR A 233 -5.31 5.11 -3.29
C THR A 233 -4.97 5.06 -1.82
N SER A 234 -5.27 6.12 -1.07
CA SER A 234 -5.07 6.09 0.38
C SER A 234 -6.20 5.34 1.04
N ASP A 235 -5.88 4.31 1.80
CA ASP A 235 -6.82 3.54 2.59
C ASP A 235 -6.06 2.89 3.75
N ILE A 236 -6.70 2.65 4.88
CA ILE A 236 -6.10 1.88 5.97
C ILE A 236 -6.94 0.65 6.20
N ALA A 237 -6.37 -0.52 5.97
CA ALA A 237 -7.00 -1.79 6.34
C ALA A 237 -6.40 -2.34 7.64
N LYS A 238 -7.20 -3.08 8.38
CA LYS A 238 -6.80 -3.71 9.65
C LYS A 238 -7.17 -5.18 9.62
N ASP A 239 -6.29 -6.02 10.14
CA ASP A 239 -6.59 -7.44 10.29
C ASP A 239 -5.89 -8.09 11.52
N TYR A 240 -6.20 -9.36 11.78
CA TYR A 240 -5.83 -10.14 12.96
C TYR A 240 -5.46 -11.57 12.56
N VAL A 241 -4.58 -12.24 13.33
CA VAL A 241 -4.25 -13.66 13.12
C VAL A 241 -5.20 -14.58 13.91
N ASP A 242 -5.32 -14.38 15.23
CA ASP A 242 -6.03 -15.32 16.12
C ASP A 242 -7.06 -14.67 17.06
N SER A 243 -6.91 -13.38 17.37
CA SER A 243 -7.76 -12.70 18.36
C SER A 243 -7.85 -11.21 18.10
N GLU A 244 -8.99 -10.61 18.43
CA GLU A 244 -9.28 -9.16 18.30
C GLU A 244 -8.35 -8.25 19.11
N LYS A 245 -7.46 -8.82 19.92
CA LYS A 245 -6.50 -8.07 20.75
C LYS A 245 -5.14 -7.88 20.08
N ASN A 246 -4.88 -8.51 18.94
CA ASN A 246 -3.59 -8.46 18.25
C ASN A 246 -3.79 -8.24 16.76
N SER A 247 -3.62 -6.99 16.32
CA SER A 247 -3.89 -6.58 14.94
C SER A 247 -2.67 -6.02 14.24
N ILE A 248 -2.69 -6.10 12.92
CA ILE A 248 -1.77 -5.41 12.02
C ILE A 248 -2.58 -4.45 11.15
N TYR A 249 -2.02 -3.27 10.89
CA TYR A 249 -2.57 -2.27 10.00
C TYR A 249 -1.73 -2.24 8.71
N ASP A 250 -2.41 -2.36 7.58
CA ASP A 250 -1.87 -2.06 6.26
C ASP A 250 -2.26 -0.63 5.90
N ILE A 251 -1.26 0.24 5.80
CA ILE A 251 -1.43 1.69 5.67
C ILE A 251 -1.04 2.06 4.23
N SER A 252 -1.96 1.78 3.31
CA SER A 252 -1.79 2.04 1.88
C SER A 252 -1.89 3.53 1.61
N THR A 253 -0.82 4.13 1.13
CA THR A 253 -0.76 5.56 0.85
C THR A 253 -0.99 5.83 -0.63
N GLY A 254 -1.78 6.85 -0.93
CA GLY A 254 -1.98 7.30 -2.30
C GLY A 254 -0.68 7.75 -2.98
N SER A 255 -0.72 7.84 -4.31
CA SER A 255 0.39 8.39 -5.09
C SER A 255 0.33 9.91 -5.09
N LEU A 256 1.48 10.57 -4.97
CA LEU A 256 1.59 12.03 -5.12
C LEU A 256 1.09 12.54 -6.48
N ILE A 257 1.02 11.68 -7.50
CA ILE A 257 0.66 12.04 -8.88
C ILE A 257 -0.65 11.39 -9.34
N SER A 258 -1.45 10.85 -8.42
CA SER A 258 -2.79 10.33 -8.70
C SER A 258 -3.77 10.92 -7.70
N TYR A 259 -4.92 11.44 -8.15
CA TYR A 259 -5.91 12.05 -7.25
C TYR A 259 -6.26 11.12 -6.08
N PRO A 260 -6.29 11.64 -4.83
CA PRO A 260 -6.24 13.06 -4.45
C PRO A 260 -4.83 13.64 -4.23
N CYS A 261 -3.78 12.94 -4.67
CA CYS A 261 -2.37 13.31 -4.49
C CYS A 261 -1.97 13.28 -3.02
N ASP A 262 -2.31 12.19 -2.36
CA ASP A 262 -2.13 12.04 -0.92
C ASP A 262 -0.67 11.75 -0.53
N PHE A 263 -0.34 12.17 0.69
CA PHE A 263 0.81 11.74 1.47
C PHE A 263 0.40 11.66 2.94
N ARG A 264 1.25 11.10 3.80
CA ARG A 264 0.94 11.01 5.24
C ARG A 264 1.96 11.72 6.11
N GLU A 265 1.46 12.46 7.08
CA GLU A 265 2.20 12.91 8.26
C GLU A 265 1.96 11.92 9.38
N MET A 266 3.02 11.64 10.14
CA MET A 266 3.00 10.60 11.15
C MET A 266 3.78 11.09 12.36
N VAL A 267 3.21 10.86 13.54
CA VAL A 267 3.81 11.23 14.82
C VAL A 267 3.86 10.00 15.70
N LEU A 268 5.08 9.63 16.11
CA LEU A 268 5.28 8.66 17.19
C LEU A 268 5.31 9.41 18.51
N SER A 269 4.63 8.89 19.52
CA SER A 269 4.75 9.41 20.88
C SER A 269 6.18 9.25 21.41
N ASP A 270 6.57 10.08 22.40
CA ASP A 270 7.92 10.06 22.99
C ASP A 270 8.33 8.68 23.53
N ASP A 271 7.36 7.89 24.00
CA ASP A 271 7.55 6.53 24.49
C ASP A 271 7.38 5.43 23.42
N LEU A 272 7.16 5.83 22.17
CA LEU A 272 6.94 4.98 21.00
C LEU A 272 5.72 4.03 21.13
N SER A 273 4.84 4.26 22.10
CA SER A 273 3.65 3.43 22.34
C SER A 273 2.53 3.69 21.34
N THR A 274 2.49 4.87 20.73
CA THR A 274 1.39 5.32 19.88
C THR A 274 1.93 5.93 18.59
N LEU A 275 1.36 5.51 17.46
CA LEU A 275 1.57 6.08 16.14
C LEU A 275 0.28 6.79 15.71
N THR A 276 0.33 8.12 15.58
CA THR A 276 -0.75 8.91 15.00
C THR A 276 -0.43 9.20 13.54
N ILE A 277 -1.43 9.03 12.67
CA ILE A 277 -1.34 9.20 11.22
C ILE A 277 -2.34 10.26 10.80
N GLN A 278 -1.90 11.18 9.95
CA GLN A 278 -2.74 12.17 9.29
C GLN A 278 -2.48 12.14 7.79
N THR A 279 -3.52 11.92 7.00
CA THR A 279 -3.43 11.94 5.53
C THR A 279 -3.67 13.36 5.02
N ARG A 280 -2.73 13.87 4.23
CA ARG A 280 -2.74 15.21 3.62
C ARG A 280 -2.68 15.09 2.11
N MET A 281 -3.15 16.11 1.42
CA MET A 281 -3.17 16.18 -0.04
C MET A 281 -2.21 17.26 -0.55
N VAL A 282 -1.59 17.01 -1.70
CA VAL A 282 -1.05 18.09 -2.53
C VAL A 282 -2.23 18.84 -3.15
N THR A 283 -2.43 20.09 -2.77
CA THR A 283 -3.61 20.88 -3.19
C THR A 283 -3.31 21.94 -4.25
N GLY A 284 -2.04 22.13 -4.61
CA GLY A 284 -1.65 23.16 -5.57
C GLY A 284 -0.35 22.84 -6.29
N LEU A 285 -0.24 23.34 -7.51
CA LEU A 285 0.93 23.22 -8.37
C LEU A 285 1.11 24.52 -9.14
N ALA A 286 2.33 25.04 -9.27
CA ALA A 286 2.55 26.34 -9.91
C ALA A 286 2.14 26.35 -11.40
N SER A 287 2.33 25.22 -12.09
CA SER A 287 1.90 25.05 -13.49
C SER A 287 0.41 24.78 -13.68
N GLU A 288 -0.38 24.59 -12.61
CA GLU A 288 -1.81 24.28 -12.69
C GLU A 288 -2.61 25.00 -11.60
N SER A 289 -3.30 26.08 -12.00
CA SER A 289 -4.01 26.96 -11.08
C SER A 289 -5.20 26.31 -10.36
N ASP A 290 -5.80 25.28 -10.95
CA ASP A 290 -6.89 24.49 -10.36
C ASP A 290 -6.48 23.01 -10.26
N PHE A 291 -5.34 22.78 -9.61
CA PHE A 291 -4.69 21.47 -9.55
C PHE A 291 -5.61 20.36 -9.04
N SER A 292 -6.38 20.59 -7.98
CA SER A 292 -7.26 19.57 -7.42
C SER A 292 -8.34 19.13 -8.41
N ASN A 293 -8.99 20.05 -9.14
CA ASN A 293 -9.99 19.68 -10.15
C ASN A 293 -9.33 19.04 -11.39
N TYR A 294 -8.15 19.52 -11.79
CA TYR A 294 -7.37 18.91 -12.85
C TYR A 294 -7.04 17.44 -12.53
N ALA A 295 -6.48 17.18 -11.35
CA ALA A 295 -6.13 15.84 -10.88
C ALA A 295 -7.38 14.94 -10.78
N LYS A 296 -8.47 15.46 -10.21
CA LYS A 296 -9.75 14.76 -10.12
C LYS A 296 -10.28 14.35 -11.50
N GLY A 297 -10.25 15.26 -12.46
CA GLY A 297 -10.69 15.00 -13.83
C GLY A 297 -9.86 13.92 -14.53
N ARG A 298 -8.54 13.91 -14.32
CA ARG A 298 -7.62 12.87 -14.84
C ARG A 298 -7.93 11.50 -14.23
N PHE A 299 -8.16 11.45 -12.92
CA PHE A 299 -8.54 10.22 -12.22
C PHE A 299 -9.89 9.68 -12.73
N GLN A 300 -10.93 10.51 -12.74
CA GLN A 300 -12.27 10.11 -13.19
C GLN A 300 -12.27 9.60 -14.63
N SER A 301 -11.52 10.27 -15.52
CA SER A 301 -11.36 9.82 -16.92
C SER A 301 -10.66 8.46 -17.03
N SER A 302 -9.72 8.17 -16.12
CA SER A 302 -8.96 6.92 -16.11
C SER A 302 -9.78 5.77 -15.54
N VAL A 303 -10.49 6.01 -14.43
CA VAL A 303 -11.44 5.06 -13.84
C VAL A 303 -12.51 4.66 -14.87
N ARG A 304 -13.04 5.64 -15.62
CA ARG A 304 -14.00 5.38 -16.71
C ARG A 304 -13.45 4.38 -17.73
N LYS A 305 -12.22 4.60 -18.22
CA LYS A 305 -11.57 3.70 -19.20
C LYS A 305 -11.40 2.29 -18.67
N ILE A 306 -11.04 2.13 -17.38
CA ILE A 306 -10.90 0.81 -16.74
C ILE A 306 -12.23 0.07 -16.78
N PHE A 307 -13.31 0.69 -16.30
CA PHE A 307 -14.63 0.05 -16.30
C PHE A 307 -15.20 -0.18 -17.71
N GLU A 308 -14.92 0.70 -18.67
CA GLU A 308 -15.30 0.49 -20.07
C GLU A 308 -14.57 -0.70 -20.70
N ALA A 309 -13.27 -0.85 -20.41
CA ALA A 309 -12.43 -1.96 -20.90
C ALA A 309 -12.80 -3.30 -20.26
N GLN A 310 -13.14 -3.30 -18.96
CA GLN A 310 -13.56 -4.50 -18.24
C GLN A 310 -15.02 -4.88 -18.50
N ASN A 311 -15.82 -4.04 -19.16
CA ASN A 311 -17.22 -4.35 -19.45
C ASN A 311 -17.33 -5.51 -20.46
N PRO A 312 -17.86 -6.68 -20.04
CA PRO A 312 -17.85 -7.93 -20.81
C PRO A 312 -18.91 -7.98 -21.92
N LEU A 313 -19.80 -6.98 -21.99
CA LEU A 313 -20.91 -6.97 -22.93
C LEU A 313 -20.43 -6.85 -24.39
N SER A 314 -21.14 -7.51 -25.30
CA SER A 314 -20.93 -7.33 -26.74
C SER A 314 -21.26 -5.90 -27.18
N ALA A 315 -20.73 -5.46 -28.32
CA ALA A 315 -20.99 -4.12 -28.86
C ALA A 315 -22.49 -3.84 -29.07
N SER A 316 -23.24 -4.83 -29.55
CA SER A 316 -24.70 -4.71 -29.74
C SER A 316 -25.44 -4.55 -28.40
N MET A 317 -25.01 -5.27 -27.36
CA MET A 317 -25.58 -5.13 -26.02
C MET A 317 -25.22 -3.79 -25.37
N LYS A 318 -23.98 -3.31 -25.57
CA LYS A 318 -23.57 -1.97 -25.14
C LYS A 318 -24.44 -0.88 -25.80
N GLN A 319 -24.75 -1.02 -27.08
CA GLN A 319 -25.64 -0.10 -27.79
C GLN A 319 -27.09 -0.16 -27.27
N LEU A 320 -27.62 -1.36 -27.04
CA LEU A 320 -28.98 -1.54 -26.53
C LEU A 320 -29.15 -0.94 -25.12
N MET A 321 -28.10 -0.99 -24.30
CA MET A 321 -28.14 -0.56 -22.89
C MET A 321 -27.36 0.74 -22.64
N ALA A 322 -27.11 1.55 -23.67
CA ALA A 322 -26.22 2.70 -23.58
C ALA A 322 -26.58 3.66 -22.42
N SER A 323 -27.87 3.95 -22.22
CA SER A 323 -28.33 4.81 -21.12
C SER A 323 -28.05 4.20 -19.74
N SER A 324 -28.34 2.91 -19.55
CA SER A 324 -28.07 2.21 -18.30
C SER A 324 -26.57 2.09 -18.01
N LEU A 325 -25.76 1.84 -19.04
CA LEU A 325 -24.31 1.79 -18.91
C LEU A 325 -23.73 3.15 -18.56
N GLU A 326 -24.24 4.24 -19.12
CA GLU A 326 -23.81 5.59 -18.75
C GLU A 326 -24.10 5.88 -17.28
N THR A 327 -25.29 5.52 -16.77
CA THR A 327 -25.62 5.63 -15.34
C THR A 327 -24.65 4.80 -14.49
N ILE A 328 -24.39 3.54 -14.88
CA ILE A 328 -23.46 2.66 -14.16
C ILE A 328 -22.06 3.28 -14.13
N TYR A 329 -21.52 3.71 -15.27
CA TYR A 329 -20.19 4.30 -15.31
C TYR A 329 -20.09 5.56 -14.46
N ASN A 330 -21.08 6.46 -14.52
CA ASN A 330 -21.08 7.65 -13.70
C ASN A 330 -21.07 7.33 -12.20
N ARG A 331 -21.83 6.31 -11.77
CA ARG A 331 -21.86 5.88 -10.36
C ARG A 331 -20.61 5.12 -9.93
N LEU A 332 -20.04 4.29 -10.79
CA LEU A 332 -18.74 3.65 -10.55
C LEU A 332 -17.61 4.67 -10.40
N ILE A 333 -17.57 5.68 -11.28
CA ILE A 333 -16.61 6.79 -11.21
C ILE A 333 -16.81 7.58 -9.92
N GLU A 334 -18.05 7.89 -9.54
CA GLU A 334 -18.35 8.61 -8.31
C GLU A 334 -17.98 7.78 -7.06
N GLY A 335 -18.25 6.49 -7.05
CA GLY A 335 -17.87 5.57 -5.98
C GLY A 335 -16.35 5.51 -5.80
N ALA A 336 -15.60 5.30 -6.88
CA ALA A 336 -14.13 5.32 -6.84
C ALA A 336 -13.57 6.70 -6.46
N THR A 337 -14.24 7.79 -6.83
CA THR A 337 -13.85 9.16 -6.43
C THR A 337 -14.03 9.36 -4.94
N LEU A 338 -15.14 8.89 -4.38
CA LEU A 338 -15.42 8.95 -2.94
C LEU A 338 -14.40 8.12 -2.16
N GLN A 339 -14.09 6.91 -2.64
CA GLN A 339 -13.04 6.08 -2.06
C GLN A 339 -11.67 6.78 -2.06
N ALA A 340 -11.31 7.41 -3.18
CA ALA A 340 -10.06 8.16 -3.25
C ALA A 340 -10.05 9.38 -2.31
N GLU A 341 -11.22 9.98 -2.03
CA GLU A 341 -11.37 11.08 -1.09
C GLU A 341 -11.22 10.63 0.39
N GLY A 342 -11.23 9.32 0.68
CA GLY A 342 -11.04 8.75 2.01
C GLY A 342 -12.24 9.00 2.95
N ASN A 343 -12.34 8.22 4.03
CA ASN A 343 -13.38 8.37 5.06
C ASN A 343 -14.80 8.31 4.48
N GLU A 344 -15.09 7.27 3.72
CA GLU A 344 -16.33 7.01 2.96
C GLU A 344 -17.56 6.77 3.84
N ASN A 345 -17.54 7.23 5.10
CA ASN A 345 -18.67 7.21 6.02
C ASN A 345 -19.98 7.47 5.27
N LEU A 346 -20.90 6.50 5.36
CA LEU A 346 -22.18 6.56 4.66
C LEU A 346 -22.83 7.94 4.86
N ASN A 347 -23.05 8.60 3.74
CA ASN A 347 -23.67 9.91 3.64
C ASN A 347 -24.58 9.93 2.42
N GLU A 348 -25.37 10.99 2.26
CA GLU A 348 -26.36 11.08 1.17
C GLU A 348 -25.74 10.85 -0.23
N ARG A 349 -24.48 11.26 -0.44
CA ARG A 349 -23.77 11.06 -1.71
C ARG A 349 -23.38 9.59 -1.91
N SER A 350 -22.77 8.93 -0.92
CA SER A 350 -22.40 7.51 -1.04
C SER A 350 -23.61 6.58 -1.05
N GLU A 351 -24.65 6.86 -0.25
CA GLU A 351 -25.93 6.13 -0.27
C GLU A 351 -26.64 6.26 -1.62
N GLY A 352 -26.60 7.44 -2.25
CA GLY A 352 -27.14 7.66 -3.58
C GLY A 352 -26.42 6.83 -4.65
N VAL A 353 -25.09 6.70 -4.55
CA VAL A 353 -24.29 5.85 -5.45
C VAL A 353 -24.70 4.38 -5.33
N ILE A 354 -24.77 3.85 -4.10
CA ILE A 354 -25.16 2.46 -3.85
C ILE A 354 -26.59 2.21 -4.36
N THR A 355 -27.52 3.09 -4.02
CA THR A 355 -28.95 2.95 -4.40
C THR A 355 -29.12 2.90 -5.91
N ASP A 356 -28.47 3.81 -6.64
CA ASP A 356 -28.57 3.87 -8.10
C ASP A 356 -27.90 2.68 -8.79
N LEU A 357 -26.76 2.21 -8.28
CA LEU A 357 -26.09 1.01 -8.79
C LEU A 357 -26.96 -0.24 -8.56
N THR A 358 -27.45 -0.47 -7.35
CA THR A 358 -28.34 -1.60 -7.03
C THR A 358 -29.59 -1.58 -7.91
N ALA A 359 -30.24 -0.42 -8.07
CA ALA A 359 -31.44 -0.31 -8.90
C ALA A 359 -31.14 -0.59 -10.39
N THR A 360 -30.07 -0.01 -10.93
CA THR A 360 -29.72 -0.14 -12.35
C THR A 360 -29.22 -1.55 -12.68
N LEU A 361 -28.37 -2.14 -11.83
CA LEU A 361 -27.89 -3.51 -11.99
C LEU A 361 -29.02 -4.52 -11.79
N GLY A 362 -29.94 -4.28 -10.85
CA GLY A 362 -31.14 -5.09 -10.67
C GLY A 362 -32.04 -5.11 -11.92
N ALA A 363 -32.22 -3.97 -12.57
CA ALA A 363 -32.95 -3.90 -13.85
C ALA A 363 -32.26 -4.72 -14.96
N ILE A 364 -30.93 -4.69 -15.03
CA ILE A 364 -30.16 -5.49 -15.99
C ILE A 364 -30.25 -6.99 -15.67
N LYS A 365 -30.13 -7.37 -14.38
CA LYS A 365 -30.31 -8.75 -13.90
C LYS A 365 -31.67 -9.30 -14.34
N ASN A 366 -32.74 -8.51 -14.17
CA ASN A 366 -34.09 -8.90 -14.59
C ASN A 366 -34.25 -9.05 -16.11
N LEU A 367 -33.53 -8.24 -16.90
CA LEU A 367 -33.63 -8.26 -18.36
C LEU A 367 -32.83 -9.42 -18.99
N LEU A 368 -31.64 -9.71 -18.45
CA LEU A 368 -30.67 -10.62 -19.06
C LEU A 368 -30.50 -11.95 -18.33
N GLY A 369 -31.06 -12.07 -17.12
CA GLY A 369 -30.80 -13.17 -16.21
C GLY A 369 -29.41 -13.10 -15.57
N GLU A 370 -29.19 -13.93 -14.56
CA GLU A 370 -27.86 -14.12 -13.98
C GLU A 370 -27.04 -15.06 -14.88
N SER A 371 -25.91 -14.58 -15.38
CA SER A 371 -24.95 -15.41 -16.11
C SER A 371 -23.53 -15.15 -15.63
N ALA A 372 -22.68 -16.17 -15.71
CA ALA A 372 -21.26 -16.05 -15.33
C ALA A 372 -20.52 -14.96 -16.13
N ALA A 373 -20.97 -14.65 -17.35
CA ALA A 373 -20.42 -13.58 -18.17
C ALA A 373 -20.70 -12.17 -17.62
N MET A 374 -21.76 -12.03 -16.83
CA MET A 374 -22.14 -10.76 -16.17
C MET A 374 -21.55 -10.63 -14.77
N PHE A 375 -20.93 -11.70 -14.26
CA PHE A 375 -20.35 -11.76 -12.92
C PHE A 375 -19.35 -10.62 -12.64
N PRO A 376 -18.43 -10.23 -13.56
CA PRO A 376 -17.54 -9.09 -13.32
C PRO A 376 -18.31 -7.79 -13.13
N LEU A 377 -19.31 -7.51 -13.99
CA LEU A 377 -20.11 -6.28 -13.88
C LEU A 377 -20.89 -6.19 -12.56
N PHE A 378 -21.37 -7.33 -12.03
CA PHE A 378 -22.11 -7.36 -10.78
C PHE A 378 -21.21 -7.33 -9.55
N VAL A 379 -20.08 -8.04 -9.57
CA VAL A 379 -19.09 -8.02 -8.49
C VAL A 379 -18.43 -6.65 -8.37
N TYR A 380 -17.99 -6.06 -9.49
CA TYR A 380 -17.41 -4.71 -9.50
C TYR A 380 -18.45 -3.63 -9.20
N GLY A 381 -19.72 -3.89 -9.54
CA GLY A 381 -20.78 -2.89 -9.48
C GLY A 381 -21.38 -2.70 -8.10
N GLU A 382 -21.79 -3.78 -7.44
CA GLU A 382 -22.61 -3.69 -6.23
C GLU A 382 -21.78 -3.93 -4.97
N ASP A 383 -21.19 -5.12 -4.83
CA ASP A 383 -20.50 -5.51 -3.59
C ASP A 383 -19.18 -4.74 -3.39
N MET A 384 -18.39 -4.59 -4.46
CA MET A 384 -17.11 -3.89 -4.41
C MET A 384 -17.30 -2.41 -4.05
N ILE A 385 -18.10 -1.66 -4.81
CA ILE A 385 -18.38 -0.24 -4.52
C ILE A 385 -19.07 -0.08 -3.17
N ALA A 386 -20.01 -0.95 -2.80
CA ALA A 386 -20.62 -0.88 -1.49
C ALA A 386 -19.58 -1.06 -0.38
N SER A 387 -18.66 -2.02 -0.50
CA SER A 387 -17.60 -2.21 0.49
C SER A 387 -16.66 -1.01 0.59
N MET A 388 -16.24 -0.42 -0.55
CA MET A 388 -15.46 0.82 -0.58
C MET A 388 -16.21 1.95 0.14
N LEU A 389 -17.49 2.16 -0.20
CA LEU A 389 -18.30 3.25 0.32
C LEU A 389 -18.87 3.03 1.72
N THR A 390 -18.61 1.87 2.30
CA THR A 390 -18.91 1.58 3.70
C THR A 390 -17.63 1.45 4.52
N ASP A 391 -16.46 1.73 3.90
CA ASP A 391 -15.13 1.56 4.48
C ASP A 391 -14.99 0.15 5.10
N GLN A 392 -15.30 -0.86 4.29
CA GLN A 392 -15.32 -2.25 4.70
C GLN A 392 -14.19 -3.03 4.02
N SER A 393 -13.14 -3.27 4.79
CA SER A 393 -12.15 -4.32 4.46
C SER A 393 -12.71 -5.68 4.92
N PRO A 394 -13.00 -6.63 4.00
CA PRO A 394 -13.59 -7.90 4.35
C PRO A 394 -12.57 -8.88 4.93
N TYR A 395 -12.94 -9.55 6.02
CA TYR A 395 -12.17 -10.64 6.61
C TYR A 395 -13.05 -11.83 6.96
N LEU A 396 -12.92 -12.92 6.20
CA LEU A 396 -13.77 -14.12 6.34
C LEU A 396 -15.28 -13.78 6.29
N THR A 397 -16.16 -14.77 6.34
CA THR A 397 -17.61 -14.56 6.11
C THR A 397 -18.33 -13.76 7.20
N ASP A 398 -17.67 -13.36 8.28
CA ASP A 398 -18.30 -12.84 9.50
C ASP A 398 -17.65 -11.58 10.11
N ARG A 399 -16.63 -10.96 9.49
CA ARG A 399 -15.99 -9.73 10.03
C ARG A 399 -15.70 -8.67 8.98
N VAL A 400 -15.88 -7.43 9.41
CA VAL A 400 -15.66 -6.21 8.64
C VAL A 400 -14.95 -5.21 9.56
N ASN A 401 -13.85 -4.62 9.10
CA ASN A 401 -13.20 -3.51 9.79
C ASN A 401 -13.47 -2.20 9.04
N VAL A 402 -13.70 -1.14 9.83
CA VAL A 402 -13.88 0.25 9.40
C VAL A 402 -12.78 1.06 10.08
N THR A 403 -12.04 1.83 9.32
CA THR A 403 -10.82 2.50 9.79
C THR A 403 -10.70 3.86 9.13
N ASN A 404 -10.64 4.92 9.94
CA ASN A 404 -10.53 6.27 9.41
C ASN A 404 -9.20 6.47 8.65
N ASP A 405 -9.30 6.67 7.34
CA ASP A 405 -8.17 6.81 6.42
C ASP A 405 -7.45 8.16 6.54
N ARG A 406 -8.14 9.17 7.08
CA ARG A 406 -7.60 10.53 7.19
C ARG A 406 -6.90 10.80 8.52
N GLU A 407 -7.39 10.22 9.62
CA GLU A 407 -6.81 10.35 10.95
C GLU A 407 -6.98 9.06 11.76
N LEU A 408 -5.87 8.45 12.15
CA LEU A 408 -5.85 7.22 12.93
C LEU A 408 -4.78 7.28 14.02
N SER A 409 -5.08 6.73 15.19
CA SER A 409 -4.08 6.45 16.22
C SER A 409 -3.98 4.95 16.47
N ILE A 410 -2.77 4.41 16.30
CA ILE A 410 -2.46 2.99 16.44
C ILE A 410 -1.63 2.81 17.70
N ALA A 411 -2.06 1.92 18.59
CA ALA A 411 -1.22 1.47 19.69
C ALA A 411 -0.17 0.48 19.15
N LEU A 412 1.11 0.83 19.30
CA LEU A 412 2.27 -0.03 19.05
C LEU A 412 2.68 -0.80 20.33
N ASP A 413 1.81 -0.77 21.35
CA ASP A 413 2.11 -1.41 22.61
C ASP A 413 2.27 -2.91 22.47
N ASN A 414 3.30 -3.40 23.15
CA ASN A 414 3.68 -4.79 23.12
C ASN A 414 2.48 -5.56 23.67
N THR A 415 1.71 -6.20 22.80
CA THR A 415 1.01 -7.40 23.24
C THR A 415 2.11 -8.30 23.78
N THR A 416 2.13 -8.42 25.10
CA THR A 416 2.97 -9.35 25.82
C THR A 416 2.62 -10.72 25.25
N THR A 417 3.44 -11.20 24.32
CA THR A 417 3.48 -12.63 24.07
C THR A 417 3.87 -13.21 25.42
N GLY A 418 2.98 -13.97 26.06
CA GLY A 418 3.12 -14.40 27.46
C GLY A 418 4.31 -15.32 27.74
N ILE A 419 5.26 -15.44 26.81
CA ILE A 419 6.45 -16.28 26.91
C ILE A 419 7.68 -15.38 26.87
N THR A 420 8.15 -14.98 28.05
CA THR A 420 9.44 -14.31 28.25
C THR A 420 10.56 -15.30 28.57
N SER A 421 10.22 -16.56 28.88
CA SER A 421 11.15 -17.70 29.07
C SER A 421 10.38 -19.03 29.01
N ILE A 422 11.07 -20.14 28.70
CA ILE A 422 10.52 -21.51 28.75
C ILE A 422 11.31 -22.30 29.80
N ALA A 423 10.61 -22.89 30.77
CA ALA A 423 11.22 -23.73 31.81
C ALA A 423 10.68 -25.16 31.76
N ASP A 424 11.58 -26.15 31.88
CA ASP A 424 11.21 -27.57 31.95
C ASP A 424 10.66 -27.86 33.37
N THR A 425 9.34 -27.74 33.52
CA THR A 425 8.65 -27.95 34.80
C THR A 425 7.32 -28.68 34.57
N THR A 426 6.89 -29.51 35.52
CA THR A 426 5.74 -30.42 35.36
C THR A 426 4.40 -29.87 35.87
N THR A 427 4.33 -28.62 36.32
CA THR A 427 3.14 -28.06 36.99
C THR A 427 2.77 -26.68 36.44
N ALA A 428 1.58 -26.48 35.86
CA ALA A 428 1.11 -25.20 35.34
C ALA A 428 0.55 -24.26 36.45
N ASN A 429 0.65 -22.93 36.26
CA ASN A 429 -0.10 -21.92 37.06
C ASN A 429 -1.50 -21.69 36.48
N SER A 430 -2.35 -20.95 37.21
CA SER A 430 -3.82 -20.87 37.10
C SER A 430 -4.44 -20.21 35.84
N ASP A 431 -3.66 -19.72 34.88
CA ASP A 431 -4.22 -19.11 33.66
C ASP A 431 -4.34 -20.14 32.52
N ASP A 432 -5.36 -20.01 31.65
CA ASP A 432 -5.72 -21.04 30.67
C ASP A 432 -5.20 -20.76 29.24
N LEU A 433 -4.04 -20.10 29.12
CA LEU A 433 -3.45 -19.70 27.83
C LEU A 433 -2.48 -20.75 27.27
N TRP A 434 -2.71 -21.16 26.02
CA TRP A 434 -1.90 -22.15 25.30
C TRP A 434 -1.15 -21.53 24.13
N TYR A 435 0.02 -22.10 23.84
CA TYR A 435 0.89 -21.72 22.73
C TYR A 435 1.51 -22.97 22.07
N THR A 436 1.90 -22.88 20.82
CA THR A 436 2.78 -23.87 20.17
C THR A 436 4.20 -23.76 20.74
N VAL A 437 5.07 -24.74 20.46
CA VAL A 437 6.50 -24.65 20.81
C VAL A 437 7.23 -23.51 20.08
N GLN A 438 6.65 -23.01 18.98
CA GLN A 438 7.10 -21.84 18.24
C GLN A 438 6.60 -20.51 18.84
N GLY A 439 5.81 -20.55 19.92
CA GLY A 439 5.31 -19.36 20.60
C GLY A 439 4.03 -18.77 20.01
N VAL A 440 3.37 -19.46 19.08
CA VAL A 440 2.09 -19.05 18.49
C VAL A 440 0.96 -19.35 19.46
N ARG A 441 0.08 -18.39 19.76
CA ARG A 441 -1.04 -18.61 20.68
C ARG A 441 -2.06 -19.56 20.04
N VAL A 442 -2.59 -20.50 20.82
CA VAL A 442 -3.62 -21.44 20.38
C VAL A 442 -4.72 -21.56 21.43
N GLN A 443 -5.90 -22.02 21.03
CA GLN A 443 -6.88 -22.55 21.98
C GLN A 443 -6.35 -23.83 22.64
N GLN A 444 -7.01 -24.32 23.69
CA GLN A 444 -6.62 -25.58 24.32
C GLN A 444 -6.50 -26.68 23.26
N PRO A 445 -5.31 -27.26 23.06
CA PRO A 445 -5.09 -28.18 21.96
C PRO A 445 -5.90 -29.45 22.14
N THR A 446 -6.57 -29.86 21.08
CA THR A 446 -7.34 -31.11 21.00
C THR A 446 -6.59 -32.22 20.26
N ARG A 447 -5.41 -31.90 19.73
CA ARG A 447 -4.52 -32.83 19.01
C ARG A 447 -3.32 -33.18 19.89
N ALA A 448 -2.88 -34.44 19.82
CA ALA A 448 -1.70 -34.88 20.52
C ALA A 448 -0.47 -34.10 20.04
N GLY A 449 0.34 -33.60 20.98
CA GLY A 449 1.48 -32.76 20.65
C GLY A 449 2.13 -32.08 21.85
N VAL A 450 3.23 -31.38 21.58
CA VAL A 450 3.93 -30.55 22.56
C VAL A 450 3.46 -29.11 22.39
N TYR A 451 3.02 -28.53 23.50
CA TYR A 451 2.53 -27.15 23.58
C TYR A 451 3.21 -26.44 24.74
N VAL A 452 3.00 -25.14 24.84
CA VAL A 452 3.44 -24.33 25.98
C VAL A 452 2.21 -23.74 26.63
N LYS A 453 1.98 -24.03 27.92
CA LYS A 453 0.93 -23.38 28.73
C LYS A 453 1.62 -22.54 29.80
N ASN A 454 1.43 -21.23 29.76
CA ASN A 454 2.05 -20.27 30.69
C ASN A 454 3.58 -20.45 30.85
N GLY A 455 4.32 -20.51 29.73
CA GLY A 455 5.78 -20.67 29.73
C GLY A 455 6.28 -22.07 30.11
N LYS A 456 5.39 -23.06 30.24
CA LYS A 456 5.73 -24.45 30.61
C LYS A 456 5.34 -25.42 29.51
N LYS A 457 6.23 -26.36 29.21
CA LYS A 457 5.99 -27.40 28.22
C LYS A 457 4.88 -28.35 28.69
N MET A 458 3.85 -28.50 27.87
CA MET A 458 2.72 -29.40 28.07
C MET A 458 2.71 -30.46 26.97
N LEU A 459 2.57 -31.73 27.35
CA LEU A 459 2.20 -32.78 26.41
C LEU A 459 0.68 -32.98 26.46
N VAL A 460 0.02 -32.74 25.33
CA VAL A 460 -1.37 -33.15 25.10
C VAL A 460 -1.32 -34.55 24.49
N LYS A 461 -2.04 -35.49 25.08
CA LYS A 461 -2.07 -36.91 24.67
C LYS A 461 -3.25 -37.20 23.77
#